data_AF-A0A2W6DQH2-F1
#
_entry.id   AF-A0A2W6DQH2-F1
#
_cell.length_a   1.000
_cell.length_b   1.000
_cell.length_c   1.000
_cell.angle_alpha   90.00
_cell.angle_beta   90.00
_cell.angle_gamma   90.00
#
_symmetry.space_group_name_H-M   'P 1'
#
loop_
_entity.id
_entity.type
_entity.pdbx_description
1 polymer ?
#
loop_
_entity_poly.entity_id
_entity_poly.type
_entity_poly.pdbx_seq_one_letter_code
_entity_poly.pdbx_strand_id
1 'polypeptide(L)'
;VESHTVTAPSSGVVQRLDAYAVGVAAWRLGAGRARKEDPVSAGAGVVMAAKVGDPVTEGGPLFVLHADTEDRFERALEALEGACAIGPSATRAVPLVIDRIGG
;
A
#
# COMPACT_ATOMS: atom_id res chain seq x y z
N VAL A 1 -8.73 -13.15 -10.72
CA VAL A 1 -8.04 -12.18 -9.85
C VAL A 1 -8.50 -12.48 -8.46
N GLU A 2 -7.58 -13.00 -7.66
CA GLU A 2 -7.78 -13.28 -6.24
C GLU A 2 -7.55 -12.00 -5.43
N SER A 3 -8.03 -11.98 -4.18
CA SER A 3 -7.79 -10.86 -3.27
C SER A 3 -7.41 -11.29 -1.86
N HIS A 4 -6.59 -10.47 -1.21
CA HIS A 4 -6.19 -10.64 0.19
C HIS A 4 -6.27 -9.30 0.92
N THR A 5 -6.91 -9.28 2.09
CA THR A 5 -7.08 -8.06 2.88
C THR A 5 -6.11 -8.05 4.06
N VAL A 6 -5.28 -7.01 4.13
CA VAL A 6 -4.48 -6.69 5.32
C VAL A 6 -5.30 -5.77 6.21
N THR A 7 -5.47 -6.16 7.47
CA THR A 7 -6.27 -5.43 8.45
C THR A 7 -5.40 -4.58 9.39
N ALA A 8 -6.01 -3.57 10.00
CA ALA A 8 -5.37 -2.70 10.96
C ALA A 8 -5.09 -3.48 12.27
N PRO A 9 -3.84 -3.50 12.76
CA PRO A 9 -3.51 -4.19 14.01
C PRO A 9 -4.02 -3.45 15.27
N SER A 10 -4.45 -2.19 15.12
CA SER A 10 -5.01 -1.39 16.20
C SER A 10 -5.87 -0.26 15.65
N SER A 11 -6.72 0.30 16.51
CA SER A 11 -7.48 1.51 16.20
C SER A 11 -6.59 2.76 16.37
N GLY A 12 -6.82 3.78 15.54
CA GLY A 12 -6.08 5.04 15.62
C GLY A 12 -6.17 5.84 14.32
N VAL A 13 -5.14 6.62 14.04
CA VAL A 13 -5.00 7.40 12.81
C VAL A 13 -3.77 6.94 12.04
N VAL A 14 -3.89 6.77 10.73
CA VAL A 14 -2.74 6.45 9.86
C VAL A 14 -1.79 7.63 9.84
N GLN A 15 -0.58 7.44 10.34
CA GLN A 15 0.46 8.47 10.43
C GLN A 15 1.46 8.39 9.29
N ARG A 16 1.66 7.19 8.73
CA ARG A 16 2.61 6.95 7.65
C ARG A 16 2.15 5.81 6.76
N LEU A 17 2.34 5.99 5.47
CA LEU A 17 2.28 4.95 4.45
C LEU A 17 3.57 5.00 3.64
N ASP A 18 4.32 3.92 3.61
CA ASP A 18 5.56 3.80 2.84
C ASP A 18 5.24 3.45 1.38
N ALA A 19 5.32 4.45 0.51
CA ALA A 19 5.02 4.28 -0.91
C ALA A 19 5.98 3.32 -1.63
N TYR A 20 7.24 3.20 -1.17
CA TYR A 20 8.20 2.28 -1.78
C TYR A 20 7.84 0.84 -1.43
N ALA A 21 7.57 0.57 -0.14
CA ALA A 21 7.12 -0.75 0.32
C ALA A 21 5.84 -1.19 -0.40
N VAL A 22 4.84 -0.30 -0.49
CA VAL A 22 3.59 -0.55 -1.24
C VAL A 22 3.85 -0.81 -2.73
N GLY A 23 4.77 -0.06 -3.35
CA GLY A 23 5.17 -0.26 -4.74
C GLY A 23 5.86 -1.61 -4.98
N VAL A 24 6.74 -2.03 -4.07
CA VAL A 24 7.38 -3.36 -4.12
C VAL A 24 6.35 -4.48 -3.94
N ALA A 25 5.39 -4.31 -3.03
CA ALA A 25 4.30 -5.27 -2.87
C ALA A 25 3.46 -5.40 -4.14
N ALA A 26 3.03 -4.28 -4.74
CA ALA A 26 2.32 -4.27 -6.02
C ALA A 26 3.13 -4.95 -7.15
N TRP A 27 4.43 -4.68 -7.23
CA TRP A 27 5.33 -5.33 -8.18
C TRP A 27 5.38 -6.85 -7.99
N ARG A 28 5.50 -7.32 -6.73
CA ARG A 28 5.48 -8.76 -6.40
C ARG A 28 4.15 -9.43 -6.73
N LEU A 29 3.04 -8.71 -6.65
CA LEU A 29 1.71 -9.17 -7.08
C LEU A 29 1.60 -9.31 -8.62
N GLY A 30 2.53 -8.73 -9.38
CA GLY A 30 2.55 -8.77 -10.84
C GLY A 30 2.17 -7.45 -11.52
N ALA A 31 2.00 -6.36 -10.77
CA ALA A 31 1.63 -5.05 -11.29
C ALA A 31 2.78 -4.31 -12.00
N GLY A 32 3.97 -4.90 -12.06
CA GLY A 32 5.11 -4.35 -12.77
C GLY A 32 6.02 -5.42 -13.34
N ARG A 33 7.14 -4.99 -13.93
CA ARG A 33 8.02 -5.84 -14.73
C ARG A 33 9.35 -6.08 -14.02
N ALA A 34 9.87 -7.31 -14.05
CA ALA A 34 11.21 -7.59 -13.53
C ALA A 34 12.29 -7.28 -14.57
N ARG A 35 11.97 -7.50 -15.86
CA ARG A 35 12.73 -7.05 -17.03
C ARG A 35 11.86 -6.21 -17.94
N LYS A 36 12.47 -5.40 -18.81
CA LYS A 36 11.75 -4.44 -19.68
C LYS A 36 10.64 -5.13 -20.50
N GLU A 37 10.91 -6.33 -20.98
CA GLU A 37 10.06 -7.12 -21.87
C GLU A 37 8.95 -7.91 -21.16
N ASP A 38 9.02 -8.09 -19.84
CA ASP A 38 8.08 -8.96 -19.12
C ASP A 38 6.63 -8.42 -19.17
N PRO A 39 5.62 -9.31 -19.27
CA PRO A 39 4.23 -8.90 -19.19
C PRO A 39 3.87 -8.39 -17.78
N VAL A 40 2.84 -7.56 -17.71
CA VAL A 40 2.26 -7.07 -16.45
C VAL A 40 0.86 -7.66 -16.31
N SER A 41 0.49 -8.05 -15.09
CA SER A 41 -0.89 -8.38 -14.76
C SER A 41 -1.69 -7.09 -14.55
N ALA A 42 -2.66 -6.83 -15.43
CA ALA A 42 -3.49 -5.64 -15.34
C ALA A 42 -4.45 -5.64 -14.14
N GLY A 43 -4.74 -6.82 -13.57
CA GLY A 43 -5.58 -6.97 -12.39
C GLY A 43 -4.80 -6.93 -11.07
N ALA A 44 -3.47 -6.98 -11.13
CA ALA A 44 -2.63 -6.99 -9.93
C ALA A 44 -2.40 -5.58 -9.38
N GLY A 45 -2.34 -5.46 -8.05
CA GLY A 45 -2.06 -4.19 -7.40
C GLY A 45 -2.48 -4.15 -5.93
N VAL A 46 -2.34 -2.98 -5.32
CA VAL A 46 -2.73 -2.72 -3.93
C VAL A 46 -3.73 -1.56 -3.90
N VAL A 47 -4.90 -1.82 -3.34
CA VAL A 47 -5.87 -0.79 -2.98
C VAL A 47 -5.59 -0.37 -1.53
N MET A 48 -5.32 0.91 -1.31
CA MET A 48 -5.21 1.48 0.03
C MET A 48 -6.59 1.90 0.51
N ALA A 49 -7.10 1.25 1.56
CA ALA A 49 -8.42 1.54 2.14
C ALA A 49 -8.40 2.77 3.05
N ALA A 50 -7.23 3.19 3.51
CA ALA A 50 -7.01 4.38 4.31
C ALA A 50 -5.77 5.14 3.80
N LYS A 51 -5.78 6.46 3.95
CA LYS A 51 -4.66 7.36 3.65
C LYS A 51 -4.09 7.96 4.94
N VAL A 52 -2.92 8.57 4.84
CA VAL A 52 -2.33 9.33 5.96
C VAL A 52 -3.31 10.41 6.41
N GLY A 53 -3.64 10.42 7.70
CA GLY A 53 -4.63 11.29 8.32
C GLY A 53 -6.00 10.63 8.53
N ASP A 54 -6.28 9.50 7.89
CA ASP A 54 -7.56 8.81 8.03
C ASP A 54 -7.61 8.00 9.34
N PRO A 55 -8.77 8.00 10.03
CA PRO A 55 -8.99 7.11 11.17
C PRO A 55 -9.19 5.66 10.69
N VAL A 56 -8.71 4.71 11.47
CA VAL A 56 -8.87 3.27 11.26
C VAL A 56 -9.28 2.59 12.55
N THR A 57 -10.02 1.50 12.42
CA THR A 57 -10.43 0.64 13.54
C THR A 57 -9.65 -0.66 13.45
N GLU A 58 -9.25 -1.20 14.60
CA GLU A 58 -8.64 -2.54 14.70
C GLU A 58 -9.48 -3.58 13.96
N GLY A 59 -8.83 -4.43 13.17
CA GLY A 59 -9.48 -5.41 12.30
C GLY A 59 -10.11 -4.84 11.03
N GLY A 60 -10.22 -3.51 10.89
CA GLY A 60 -10.67 -2.85 9.66
C GLY A 60 -9.63 -2.93 8.54
N PRO A 61 -10.02 -2.74 7.27
CA PRO A 61 -9.11 -2.88 6.14
C PRO A 61 -8.08 -1.74 6.07
N LEU A 62 -6.81 -2.08 5.84
CA LEU A 62 -5.74 -1.14 5.48
C LEU A 62 -5.37 -1.25 4.00
N PHE A 63 -5.16 -2.47 3.53
CA PHE A 63 -4.79 -2.77 2.15
C PHE A 63 -5.63 -3.92 1.61
N VAL A 64 -6.02 -3.84 0.35
CA VAL A 64 -6.59 -4.97 -0.41
C VAL A 64 -5.63 -5.26 -1.56
N LEU A 65 -5.00 -6.43 -1.52
CA LEU A 65 -4.06 -6.90 -2.51
C LEU A 65 -4.83 -7.68 -3.56
N HIS A 66 -4.51 -7.46 -4.83
CA HIS A 66 -5.04 -8.22 -5.95
C HIS A 66 -3.91 -8.88 -6.74
N ALA A 67 -4.11 -10.13 -7.15
CA ALA A 67 -3.17 -10.89 -7.98
C ALA A 67 -3.90 -11.90 -8.87
N ASP A 68 -3.23 -12.42 -9.89
CA ASP A 68 -3.77 -13.49 -10.72
C ASP A 68 -3.80 -14.84 -10.01
N THR A 69 -2.92 -15.04 -9.03
CA THR A 69 -2.72 -16.30 -8.30
C THR A 69 -2.40 -16.04 -6.83
N GLU A 70 -2.84 -16.92 -5.93
CA GLU A 70 -2.70 -16.75 -4.48
C GLU A 70 -1.24 -16.84 -3.97
N ASP A 71 -0.39 -17.61 -4.64
CA ASP A 71 1.02 -17.83 -4.30
C ASP A 71 1.86 -16.54 -4.31
N ARG A 72 1.34 -15.46 -4.91
CA ARG A 72 1.97 -14.15 -4.94
C ARG A 72 1.79 -13.34 -3.66
N PHE A 73 0.79 -13.67 -2.83
CA PHE A 73 0.46 -12.87 -1.66
C PHE A 73 1.55 -12.93 -0.59
N GLU A 74 2.14 -14.08 -0.32
CA GLU A 74 3.15 -14.25 0.74
C GLU A 74 4.28 -13.22 0.60
N ARG A 75 4.93 -13.16 -0.56
CA ARG A 75 6.00 -12.20 -0.81
C ARG A 75 5.50 -10.76 -0.82
N ALA A 76 4.26 -10.50 -1.26
CA ALA A 76 3.71 -9.15 -1.22
C ALA A 76 3.46 -8.67 0.22
N LEU A 77 3.03 -9.57 1.10
CA LEU A 77 2.82 -9.31 2.53
C LEU A 77 4.13 -9.02 3.24
N GLU A 78 5.18 -9.80 2.99
CA GLU A 78 6.53 -9.52 3.51
C GLU A 78 7.01 -8.10 3.15
N ALA A 79 6.71 -7.64 1.92
CA ALA A 79 7.09 -6.31 1.48
C ALA A 79 6.25 -5.20 2.15
N LEU A 80 5.05 -5.51 2.65
CA LEU A 80 4.18 -4.57 3.36
C LEU A 80 4.45 -4.52 4.87
N GLU A 81 5.31 -5.38 5.41
CA GLU A 81 5.67 -5.33 6.82
C GLU A 81 6.24 -3.94 7.19
N GLY A 82 5.61 -3.29 8.17
CA GLY A 82 6.00 -1.95 8.62
C GLY A 82 5.67 -0.81 7.65
N ALA A 83 4.99 -1.08 6.53
CA ALA A 83 4.61 -0.08 5.54
C ALA A 83 3.56 0.92 6.05
N CYS A 84 2.81 0.57 7.09
CA CYS A 84 1.83 1.45 7.74
C CYS A 84 2.22 1.72 9.21
N ALA A 85 2.08 2.96 9.65
CA ALA A 85 2.14 3.32 11.07
C ALA A 85 0.80 3.92 11.52
N ILE A 86 0.27 3.43 12.63
CA ILE A 86 -0.96 3.91 13.26
C ILE A 86 -0.59 4.53 14.60
N GLY A 87 -1.14 5.71 14.90
CA GLY A 87 -0.90 6.40 16.17
C GLY A 87 -2.12 7.20 16.64
N PRO A 88 -2.00 7.91 17.78
CA PRO A 88 -3.14 8.51 18.48
C PRO A 88 -3.70 9.78 17.81
N SER A 89 -2.96 10.41 16.90
CA SER A 89 -3.39 11.64 16.24
C SER A 89 -2.89 11.72 14.81
N ALA A 90 -3.63 12.47 13.98
CA ALA A 90 -3.21 12.80 12.62
C ALA A 90 -1.86 13.52 12.63
N THR A 91 -0.97 13.10 11.74
CA THR A 91 0.26 13.83 11.44
C THR A 91 -0.07 15.06 10.60
N ARG A 92 0.71 16.14 10.73
CA ARG A 92 0.53 17.34 9.93
C ARG A 92 0.62 17.00 8.43
N ALA A 93 -0.46 17.27 7.70
CA ALA A 93 -0.47 17.14 6.25
C ALA A 93 0.62 18.03 5.63
N VAL A 94 1.48 17.42 4.81
CA VAL A 94 2.41 18.16 3.96
C VAL A 94 1.69 18.55 2.66
N PRO A 95 1.99 19.71 2.07
CA PRO A 95 1.40 20.08 0.79
C PRO A 95 1.86 19.10 -0.29
N LEU A 96 0.94 18.68 -1.16
CA LEU A 96 1.24 17.77 -2.27
C LEU A 96 2.20 18.40 -3.30
N VAL A 97 2.13 19.72 -3.44
CA VAL A 97 3.08 20.52 -4.22
C VAL A 97 3.90 21.34 -3.23
N ILE A 98 5.18 21.02 -3.09
CA ILE A 98 6.08 21.68 -2.14
C ILE A 98 6.50 23.05 -2.67
N ASP A 99 6.89 23.10 -3.94
CA ASP A 99 7.33 24.33 -4.61
C ASP A 99 7.21 24.17 -6.14
N ARG A 100 7.28 25.28 -6.87
CA ARG A 100 7.36 25.33 -8.34
C ARG A 100 8.64 26.06 -8.72
N ILE A 101 9.60 25.35 -9.31
CA ILE A 101 10.82 25.95 -9.83
C ILE A 101 10.58 26.39 -11.28
N GLY A 102 10.46 27.70 -11.51
CA GLY A 102 10.34 28.25 -12.86
C GLY A 102 9.89 29.70 -12.90
N GLY A 103 10.79 30.54 -13.44
CA GLY A 103 10.54 31.82 -14.09
C GLY A 103 11.23 31.79 -15.46
#